data_AF-A0A165B0W8-F1
#
_entry.id   AF-A0A165B0W8-F1
#
_cell.length_a   1.000
_cell.length_b   1.000
_cell.length_c   1.000
_cell.angle_alpha   90.00
_cell.angle_beta   90.00
_cell.angle_gamma   90.00
#
_symmetry.space_group_name_H-M   'P 1'
#
loop_
_entity.id
_entity.type
_entity.pdbx_description
1 polymer ?
#
loop_
_entity_poly.entity_id
_entity_poly.type
_entity_poly.pdbx_seq_one_letter_code
_entity_poly.pdbx_strand_id
1 'polypeptide(L)'
;MEHQKEFIIGGVIVLLIGLAIVAPTALAYFLKAIGFAIHGVVEGSRAAAYQSADLGGHIVKGSWFALSQSVAMGGTCISALPWPVTVLGVVLIVVGITVLITAAK
;
A
#
# COMPACT_ATOMS: atom_id res chain seq x y z
N MET A 1 1.23 -12.49 21.96
CA MET A 1 1.43 -12.72 20.51
C MET A 1 0.39 -12.01 19.64
N GLU A 2 -0.90 -11.98 20.02
CA GLU A 2 -1.92 -11.26 19.22
C GLU A 2 -1.68 -9.74 19.17
N HIS A 3 -1.43 -9.08 20.30
CA HIS A 3 -1.21 -7.63 20.32
C HIS A 3 0.02 -7.21 19.49
N GLN A 4 1.08 -8.02 19.46
CA GLN A 4 2.26 -7.75 18.64
C GLN A 4 1.93 -7.74 17.14
N LYS A 5 1.10 -8.69 16.68
CA LYS A 5 0.64 -8.74 15.28
C LYS A 5 -0.22 -7.52 14.95
N GLU A 6 -1.09 -7.10 15.86
CA GLU A 6 -1.92 -5.90 15.69
C GLU A 6 -1.08 -4.64 15.58
N PHE A 7 -0.04 -4.49 16.41
CA PHE A 7 0.91 -3.36 16.32
C PHE A 7 1.67 -3.35 15.00
N ILE A 8 2.12 -4.52 14.52
CA ILE A 8 2.80 -4.63 13.23
C ILE A 8 1.85 -4.24 12.09
N ILE A 9 0.63 -4.79 12.07
CA ILE A 9 -0.37 -4.51 11.04
C ILE A 9 -0.71 -3.01 11.04
N GLY A 10 -1.00 -2.44 12.22
CA GLY A 10 -1.28 -1.01 12.37
C GLY A 10 -0.12 -0.13 11.90
N GLY A 11 1.11 -0.47 12.28
CA GLY A 11 2.31 0.24 11.85
C GLY A 11 2.51 0.22 10.34
N VAL A 12 2.28 -0.93 9.69
CA VAL A 12 2.34 -1.05 8.23
C VAL A 12 1.26 -0.19 7.55
N ILE A 13 0.03 -0.21 8.06
CA ILE A 13 -1.07 0.59 7.49
C ILE A 13 -0.74 2.09 7.56
N VAL A 14 -0.30 2.56 8.72
CA VAL A 14 0.08 3.97 8.93
C VAL A 14 1.23 4.39 8.00
N LEU A 15 2.24 3.52 7.85
CA LEU A 15 3.36 3.74 6.96
C LEU A 15 2.93 3.84 5.49
N LEU A 16 2.04 2.94 5.03
CA LEU A 16 1.55 2.94 3.66
C LEU A 16 0.72 4.20 3.34
N ILE A 17 -0.09 4.69 4.29
CA ILE A 17 -0.83 5.95 4.14
C ILE A 17 0.13 7.13 4.01
N GLY A 18 1.14 7.20 4.87
CA GLY A 18 2.16 8.25 4.81
C GLY A 18 2.93 8.23 3.48
N LEU A 19 3.32 7.05 2.99
CA LEU A 19 3.97 6.89 1.69
C LEU A 19 3.07 7.27 0.52
N ALA A 20 1.78 6.95 0.57
CA ALA A 20 0.82 7.35 -0.47
C ALA A 20 0.73 8.87 -0.62
N ILE A 21 0.90 9.61 0.49
CA ILE A 21 0.84 11.08 0.54
C ILE A 21 2.16 11.70 0.06
N VAL A 22 3.29 11.25 0.62
CA VAL A 22 4.60 11.90 0.44
C VAL A 22 5.33 11.42 -0.81
N ALA A 23 5.20 10.14 -1.13
CA ALA A 23 5.95 9.48 -2.21
C ALA A 23 5.06 8.48 -2.98
N PRO A 24 4.02 8.96 -3.69
CA PRO A 24 3.10 8.10 -4.43
C PRO A 24 3.82 7.22 -5.48
N THR A 25 4.94 7.71 -6.03
CA THR A 25 5.81 6.94 -6.93
C THR A 25 6.50 5.78 -6.22
N ALA A 26 6.96 5.96 -4.98
CA ALA A 26 7.54 4.87 -4.18
C ALA A 26 6.50 3.80 -3.86
N LEU A 27 5.27 4.20 -3.55
CA LEU A 27 4.15 3.27 -3.38
C LEU A 27 3.86 2.49 -4.68
N ALA A 28 3.86 3.18 -5.83
CA ALA A 28 3.68 2.52 -7.12
C ALA A 28 4.79 1.50 -7.42
N TYR A 29 6.05 1.80 -7.10
CA TYR A 29 7.16 0.84 -7.22
C TYR A 29 7.00 -0.37 -6.31
N PHE A 30 6.56 -0.16 -5.06
CA PHE A 30 6.28 -1.25 -4.14
C PHE A 30 5.15 -2.16 -4.68
N LEU A 31 4.07 -1.57 -5.19
CA LEU A 31 2.97 -2.32 -5.79
C LEU A 31 3.40 -3.09 -7.06
N LYS A 32 4.29 -2.51 -7.87
CA LYS A 32 4.92 -3.21 -8.99
C LYS A 32 5.74 -4.42 -8.54
N ALA A 33 6.51 -4.27 -7.47
CA ALA A 33 7.35 -5.34 -6.93
C ALA A 33 6.54 -6.55 -6.41
N ILE A 34 5.34 -6.32 -5.87
CA ILE A 34 4.47 -7.42 -5.39
C ILE A 34 3.66 -8.10 -6.50
N GLY A 35 3.68 -7.56 -7.72
CA GLY A 35 3.09 -8.20 -8.90
C GLY A 35 2.07 -7.40 -9.68
N PHE A 36 1.83 -6.12 -9.38
CA PHE A 36 0.93 -5.29 -10.18
C PHE A 36 1.68 -4.67 -11.38
N ALA A 37 1.40 -5.11 -12.60
CA ALA A 37 1.98 -4.56 -13.83
C ALA A 37 1.00 -3.66 -14.59
N ILE A 38 1.52 -2.97 -15.62
CA ILE A 38 0.77 -2.02 -16.45
C ILE A 38 -0.38 -2.69 -17.21
N HIS A 39 -0.21 -3.95 -17.61
CA HIS A 39 -1.21 -4.71 -18.38
C HIS A 39 -2.07 -5.65 -17.52
N GLY A 40 -1.91 -5.63 -16.20
CA GLY A 40 -2.56 -6.56 -15.30
C GLY A 40 -1.63 -7.10 -14.23
N VAL A 41 -2.05 -8.15 -13.55
CA VAL A 41 -1.26 -8.78 -12.50
C VAL A 41 -0.28 -9.77 -13.13
N VAL A 42 0.98 -9.75 -12.70
CA VAL A 42 2.03 -10.65 -13.19
C VAL A 42 1.71 -12.07 -12.76
N GLU A 43 1.66 -13.01 -13.70
CA GLU A 43 1.43 -14.42 -13.42
C GLU A 43 2.48 -14.98 -12.44
N GLY A 44 2.04 -15.80 -11.48
CA GLY A 44 2.89 -16.34 -10.43
C GLY A 44 3.32 -15.35 -9.33
N SER A 45 2.89 -14.09 -9.40
CA SER A 45 3.15 -13.11 -8.34
C SER A 45 2.25 -13.29 -7.11
N ARG A 46 2.60 -12.61 -6.01
CA ARG A 46 1.77 -12.60 -4.79
C ARG A 46 0.40 -11.98 -5.06
N ALA A 47 0.33 -10.96 -5.91
CA ALA A 47 -0.94 -10.37 -6.33
C ALA A 47 -1.78 -11.35 -7.18
N ALA A 48 -1.16 -12.19 -8.02
CA ALA A 48 -1.88 -13.20 -8.80
C ALA A 48 -2.43 -14.33 -7.93
N ALA A 49 -1.65 -14.75 -6.93
CA ALA A 49 -2.10 -15.70 -5.92
C ALA A 49 -3.32 -15.16 -5.16
N TYR A 50 -3.29 -13.89 -4.75
CA TYR A 50 -4.42 -13.26 -4.07
C TYR A 50 -5.66 -13.13 -4.98
N GLN A 51 -5.48 -12.71 -6.23
CA GLN A 51 -6.58 -12.62 -7.20
C GLN A 51 -7.24 -13.98 -7.45
N SER A 52 -6.45 -15.04 -7.51
CA SER A 52 -6.95 -16.39 -7.78
C SER A 52 -7.60 -17.01 -6.55
N ALA A 53 -7.01 -16.84 -5.37
CA ALA A 53 -7.46 -17.47 -4.12
C ALA A 53 -8.66 -16.74 -3.49
N ASP A 54 -8.62 -15.41 -3.40
CA ASP A 54 -9.61 -14.63 -2.65
C ASP A 54 -10.64 -13.92 -3.54
N LEU A 55 -10.27 -13.54 -4.77
CA LEU A 55 -11.19 -12.83 -5.68
C LEU A 55 -11.83 -13.75 -6.73
N GLY A 56 -11.44 -15.04 -6.77
CA GLY A 56 -11.97 -16.02 -7.72
C GLY A 56 -11.81 -15.61 -9.20
N GLY A 57 -10.81 -14.79 -9.50
CA GLY A 57 -10.57 -14.26 -10.85
C GLY A 57 -11.45 -13.05 -11.25
N HIS A 58 -12.44 -12.66 -10.44
CA HIS A 58 -13.30 -11.51 -10.75
C HIS A 58 -12.92 -10.28 -9.90
N ILE A 59 -12.26 -9.31 -10.54
CA ILE A 59 -11.89 -8.05 -9.88
C ILE A 59 -13.05 -7.06 -9.99
N VAL A 60 -13.72 -6.79 -8.87
CA VAL A 60 -14.77 -5.76 -8.81
C VAL A 60 -14.14 -4.38 -9.01
N LYS A 61 -14.68 -3.60 -9.96
CA LYS A 61 -14.27 -2.20 -10.20
C LYS A 61 -14.46 -1.37 -8.92
N GLY A 62 -13.43 -0.65 -8.51
CA GLY A 62 -13.44 0.14 -7.28
C GLY A 62 -13.12 -0.65 -5.99
N SER A 63 -12.88 -1.96 -6.08
CA SER A 63 -12.32 -2.71 -4.96
C SER A 63 -10.92 -2.20 -4.59
N TRP A 64 -10.49 -2.48 -3.36
CA TRP A 64 -9.12 -2.21 -2.91
C TRP A 64 -8.07 -2.77 -3.87
N PHE A 65 -8.32 -3.95 -4.45
CA PHE A 65 -7.44 -4.56 -5.45
C PHE A 65 -7.36 -3.75 -6.74
N ALA A 66 -8.51 -3.32 -7.27
CA ALA A 66 -8.57 -2.47 -8.46
C ALA A 66 -7.90 -1.10 -8.22
N LEU A 67 -8.03 -0.54 -7.01
CA LEU A 67 -7.36 0.69 -6.62
C LEU A 67 -5.84 0.51 -6.54
N SER A 68 -5.37 -0.56 -5.90
CA SER A 68 -3.94 -0.89 -5.87
C SER A 68 -3.37 -1.09 -7.26
N GLN A 69 -4.09 -1.78 -8.15
CA GLN A 69 -3.69 -1.92 -9.54
C GLN A 69 -3.64 -0.56 -10.25
N SER A 70 -4.64 0.30 -10.07
CA SER A 70 -4.65 1.66 -10.63
C SER A 70 -3.45 2.48 -10.17
N VAL A 71 -3.09 2.42 -8.89
CA VAL A 71 -1.93 3.13 -8.33
C VAL A 71 -0.61 2.57 -8.90
N ALA A 72 -0.50 1.24 -9.02
CA ALA A 72 0.67 0.61 -9.64
C ALA A 72 0.88 1.03 -11.10
N MET A 73 -0.21 1.27 -11.84
CA MET A 73 -0.17 1.74 -13.23
C MET A 73 0.20 3.23 -13.36
N GLY A 74 0.48 3.92 -12.26
CA GLY A 74 0.79 5.35 -12.24
C GLY A 74 -0.42 6.25 -12.05
N GLY A 75 -1.60 5.67 -11.77
CA GLY A 75 -2.72 6.43 -11.24
C GLY A 75 -2.32 7.05 -9.90
N THR A 76 -2.72 8.29 -9.67
CA THR A 76 -2.54 8.92 -8.37
C THR A 76 -3.87 8.79 -7.62
N CYS A 77 -3.82 8.28 -6.40
CA CYS A 77 -4.95 8.37 -5.47
C CYS A 77 -5.06 9.77 -4.85
N ILE A 78 -4.02 10.58 -5.03
CA ILE A 78 -3.79 11.83 -4.33
C ILE A 78 -3.09 12.78 -5.31
N SER A 79 -3.80 13.78 -5.83
CA SER A 79 -3.26 14.81 -6.73
C SER A 79 -2.93 16.08 -5.96
N ALA A 80 -1.73 16.64 -6.16
CA ALA A 80 -1.30 17.97 -5.69
C ALA A 80 -1.88 18.40 -4.34
N LEU A 81 -1.47 17.73 -3.25
CA LEU A 81 -1.93 18.07 -1.92
C LEU A 81 -1.34 19.40 -1.43
N PRO A 82 -2.10 20.18 -0.66
CA PRO A 82 -1.56 21.36 0.00
C PRO A 82 -0.50 20.96 1.03
N TRP A 83 0.48 21.83 1.23
CA TRP A 83 1.65 21.57 2.08
C TRP A 83 1.34 21.03 3.50
N PRO A 84 0.24 21.39 4.20
CA PRO A 84 -0.05 20.83 5.51
C PRO A 84 -0.31 19.32 5.46
N VAL A 85 -0.89 18.82 4.37
CA VAL A 85 -1.18 17.38 4.23
C VAL A 85 0.11 16.62 3.95
N THR A 86 1.06 17.20 3.22
CA THR A 86 2.40 16.62 3.06
C THR A 86 3.10 16.49 4.41
N VAL A 87 3.00 17.50 5.27
CA VAL A 87 3.55 17.45 6.64
C VAL A 87 2.89 16.31 7.45
N LEU A 88 1.57 16.18 7.38
CA LEU A 88 0.87 15.04 8.01
C LEU A 88 1.36 13.70 7.47
N GLY A 89 1.58 13.59 6.16
CA GLY A 89 2.14 12.38 5.54
C GLY A 89 3.51 12.01 6.10
N VAL A 90 4.40 12.99 6.28
CA VAL A 90 5.73 12.77 6.89
C VAL A 90 5.59 12.31 8.34
N VAL A 91 4.71 12.92 9.12
CA VAL A 91 4.43 12.52 10.51
C VAL A 91 3.95 11.06 10.56
N LEU A 92 3.03 10.68 9.68
CA LEU A 92 2.53 9.31 9.60
C LEU A 92 3.66 8.31 9.27
N ILE A 93 4.57 8.64 8.34
CA ILE A 93 5.73 7.78 8.05
C ILE A 93 6.58 7.58 9.31
N VAL A 94 6.91 8.66 10.02
CA VAL A 94 7.74 8.59 11.24
C VAL A 94 7.06 7.76 12.33
N VAL A 95 5.75 7.95 12.54
CA VAL A 95 4.96 7.19 13.51
C VAL A 95 4.92 5.70 13.12
N GLY A 96 4.63 5.40 11.86
CA GLY A 96 4.59 4.02 11.36
C GLY A 96 5.93 3.29 11.55
N ILE A 97 7.04 3.93 11.21
CA ILE A 97 8.39 3.37 11.43
C ILE A 97 8.65 3.14 12.91
N THR A 98 8.31 4.10 13.77
CA THR A 98 8.53 4.00 15.22
C THR A 98 7.75 2.83 15.81
N VAL A 99 6.47 2.68 15.44
CA VAL A 99 5.62 1.56 15.87
C VAL A 99 6.18 0.22 15.40
N LEU A 100 6.70 0.14 14.18
CA LEU A 100 7.30 -1.10 13.66
C LEU A 100 8.59 -1.45 14.40
N ILE A 101 9.44 -0.46 14.71
CA ILE A 101 10.67 -0.67 15.48
C ILE A 101 10.35 -1.13 16.91
N THR A 102 9.34 -0.55 17.55
CA THR A 102 8.95 -0.95 18.92
C THR A 102 8.31 -2.33 18.94
N ALA A 103 7.51 -2.70 17.93
CA ALA A 103 6.89 -4.02 17.85
C ALA A 103 7.88 -5.15 17.49
N ALA A 104 9.03 -4.80 16.89
CA ALA A 104 10.10 -5.74 16.53
C ALA A 104 11.07 -6.06 17.68
N LYS A 105 11.01 -5.29 18.78
CA LYS A 105 11.74 -5.56 20.02
C LYS A 105 10.94 -6.49 20.92
#